data_AF-A0A673GF17-F1
#
_entry.id   AF-A0A673GF17-F1
#
_cell.length_a   1.000
_cell.length_b   1.000
_cell.length_c   1.000
_cell.angle_alpha   90.00
_cell.angle_beta   90.00
_cell.angle_gamma   90.00
#
_symmetry.space_group_name_H-M   'P 1'
#
loop_
_entity.id
_entity.type
_entity.pdbx_description
1 polymer ?
#
loop_
_entity_poly.entity_id
_entity_poly.type
_entity_poly.pdbx_seq_one_letter_code
_entity_poly.pdbx_strand_id
1 'polypeptide(L)'
;MKTEKQLQQQKNEKHFSKKNSKKNADPASDDHLQQIPHRLREIMKSKEKMKQGSQKRKKASKPKMLSGDIPIPHFRRGRKESEKNYVRRMTEETEHVLFLTNNQVERHPEVKLKKEEDTEEKKSTKKKWLHKRKLQQQKKKLNQQEEHEEEEMFKDEVPFGEVAMAPPSLSVKPKKAVVKPQGATKGLLLNSLLGHSPASLIKPSMARKRIVEEERERVVQLYRQMKQKQRDKQEQDRAAMTST
;
A
#
# COMPACT_ATOMS: atom_id res chain seq x y z
N MET A 1 16.39 -81.41 48.30
CA MET A 1 16.70 -82.13 47.06
C MET A 1 16.00 -81.44 45.91
N LYS A 2 16.73 -80.59 45.16
CA LYS A 2 16.19 -79.94 43.96
C LYS A 2 16.45 -80.88 42.78
N THR A 3 15.43 -81.19 42.00
CA THR A 3 15.60 -81.92 40.73
C THR A 3 15.42 -80.97 39.55
N GLU A 4 16.42 -81.03 38.70
CA GLU A 4 16.91 -80.09 37.69
C GLU A 4 16.13 -80.14 36.36
N LYS A 5 14.79 -80.22 36.40
CA LYS A 5 13.95 -80.43 35.21
C LYS A 5 12.86 -79.39 34.98
N GLN A 6 13.08 -78.14 35.38
CA GLN A 6 12.18 -77.02 35.00
C GLN A 6 12.93 -75.78 34.50
N LEU A 7 14.20 -75.94 34.10
CA LEU A 7 14.96 -74.88 33.45
C LEU A 7 14.87 -74.97 31.92
N GLN A 8 13.65 -74.92 31.39
CA GLN A 8 13.39 -74.58 29.99
C GLN A 8 11.89 -74.59 29.83
N GLN A 9 11.27 -73.43 29.97
CA GLN A 9 10.57 -72.81 28.86
C GLN A 9 9.77 -71.64 29.42
N GLN A 10 10.12 -70.49 28.84
CA GLN A 10 9.19 -69.47 28.41
C GLN A 10 8.64 -68.63 29.57
N LYS A 11 9.29 -67.49 29.84
CA LYS A 11 9.21 -66.27 29.01
C LYS A 11 7.77 -65.80 28.92
N ASN A 12 7.65 -64.54 29.30
CA ASN A 12 6.57 -63.60 29.04
C ASN A 12 5.64 -63.38 30.22
N GLU A 13 5.28 -62.11 30.35
CA GLU A 13 4.25 -61.57 31.22
C GLU A 13 4.71 -61.20 32.63
N LYS A 14 5.24 -59.98 32.74
CA LYS A 14 4.61 -58.88 33.50
C LYS A 14 5.46 -57.61 33.39
N HIS A 15 5.35 -56.93 32.26
CA HIS A 15 5.70 -55.51 32.22
C HIS A 15 4.54 -54.73 32.84
N PHE A 16 4.79 -54.16 34.01
CA PHE A 16 3.96 -53.13 34.63
C PHE A 16 3.66 -52.03 33.60
N SER A 17 2.40 -51.93 33.19
CA SER A 17 1.94 -50.78 32.41
C SER A 17 1.91 -49.57 33.34
N LYS A 18 2.87 -48.66 33.17
CA LYS A 18 2.73 -47.28 33.66
C LYS A 18 1.50 -46.69 32.96
N LYS A 19 0.40 -46.62 33.69
CA LYS A 19 -0.83 -45.96 33.30
C LYS A 19 -0.55 -44.46 33.18
N ASN A 20 -0.08 -44.02 32.02
CA ASN A 20 -0.06 -42.60 31.68
C ASN A 20 -1.52 -42.17 31.51
N SER A 21 -2.10 -41.60 32.57
CA SER A 21 -3.36 -40.87 32.46
C SER A 21 -3.10 -39.69 31.51
N LYS A 22 -3.55 -39.83 30.26
CA LYS A 22 -3.73 -38.70 29.35
C LYS A 22 -4.85 -37.86 29.96
N LYS A 23 -4.47 -36.92 30.83
CA LYS A 23 -5.32 -35.78 31.13
C LYS A 23 -5.39 -35.01 29.82
N ASN A 24 -6.55 -35.01 29.17
CA ASN A 24 -6.91 -33.93 28.26
C ASN A 24 -7.05 -32.69 29.15
N ALA A 25 -5.92 -32.09 29.51
CA ALA A 25 -5.91 -30.72 29.91
C ALA A 25 -6.01 -29.96 28.59
N ASP A 26 -7.14 -29.30 28.36
CA ASP A 26 -7.19 -28.18 27.43
C ASP A 26 -5.95 -27.32 27.69
N PRO A 27 -5.21 -26.87 26.66
CA PRO A 27 -4.00 -26.09 26.88
C PRO A 27 -4.45 -24.87 27.68
N ALA A 28 -4.08 -24.85 28.97
CA ALA A 28 -4.37 -23.74 29.86
C ALA A 28 -3.96 -22.49 29.09
N SER A 29 -4.92 -21.61 28.87
CA SER A 29 -4.73 -20.36 28.16
C SER A 29 -3.39 -19.78 28.60
N ASP A 30 -2.50 -19.52 27.64
CA ASP A 30 -1.14 -19.02 27.79
C ASP A 30 -1.11 -17.60 28.44
N ASP A 31 -1.89 -17.37 29.50
CA ASP A 31 -2.13 -16.08 30.14
C ASP A 31 -0.84 -15.55 30.79
N HIS A 32 -0.08 -16.47 31.40
CA HIS A 32 1.25 -16.18 31.93
C HIS A 32 2.25 -15.78 30.84
N LEU A 33 2.11 -16.29 29.61
CA LEU A 33 2.95 -15.86 28.49
C LEU A 33 2.56 -14.47 27.99
N GLN A 34 1.30 -14.04 28.19
CA GLN A 34 0.83 -12.72 27.80
C GLN A 34 1.37 -11.59 28.68
N GLN A 35 1.66 -11.88 29.96
CA GLN A 35 2.30 -10.94 30.90
C GLN A 35 3.78 -10.69 30.58
N ILE A 36 4.45 -11.65 29.96
CA ILE A 36 5.89 -11.58 29.64
C ILE A 36 6.10 -10.65 28.42
N PRO A 37 7.15 -9.80 28.41
CA PRO A 37 7.49 -8.96 27.27
C PRO A 37 7.56 -9.74 25.95
N HIS A 38 7.00 -9.13 24.89
CA HIS A 38 6.81 -9.78 23.58
C HIS A 38 8.09 -10.42 23.03
N ARG A 39 9.23 -9.75 23.18
CA ARG A 39 10.51 -10.22 22.67
C ARG A 39 10.95 -11.53 23.31
N LEU A 40 10.75 -11.65 24.63
CA LEU A 40 11.10 -12.86 25.36
C LEU A 40 10.13 -14.01 25.06
N ARG A 41 8.83 -13.71 24.92
CA ARG A 41 7.81 -14.65 24.46
C ARG A 41 8.15 -15.26 23.11
N GLU A 42 8.61 -14.43 22.17
CA GLU A 42 9.00 -14.85 20.82
C GLU A 42 10.23 -15.76 20.83
N ILE A 43 11.25 -15.42 21.64
CA ILE A 43 12.46 -16.22 21.82
C ILE A 43 12.15 -17.58 22.44
N MET A 44 11.31 -17.62 23.48
CA MET A 44 10.91 -18.88 24.13
C MET A 44 10.14 -19.78 23.16
N LYS A 45 9.17 -19.22 22.41
CA LYS A 45 8.45 -19.95 21.36
C LYS A 45 9.36 -20.48 20.26
N SER A 46 10.39 -19.72 19.86
CA SER A 46 11.37 -20.15 18.87
C SER A 46 12.24 -21.31 19.39
N LYS A 47 12.76 -21.18 20.61
CA LYS A 47 13.54 -22.25 21.28
C LYS A 47 12.72 -23.53 21.43
N GLU A 48 11.44 -23.42 21.77
CA GLU A 48 10.56 -24.58 21.90
C GLU A 48 10.32 -25.26 20.54
N LYS A 49 10.07 -24.50 19.47
CA LYS A 49 9.97 -25.04 18.10
C LYS A 49 11.26 -25.73 17.64
N MET A 50 12.41 -25.19 18.00
CA MET A 50 13.71 -25.81 17.73
C MET A 50 13.89 -27.12 18.51
N LYS A 51 13.43 -27.17 19.77
CA LYS A 51 13.49 -28.36 20.63
C LYS A 51 12.54 -29.47 20.18
N GLN A 52 11.36 -29.12 19.66
CA GLN A 52 10.36 -30.09 19.18
C GLN A 52 10.70 -30.70 17.81
N GLY A 53 11.77 -30.23 17.16
CA GLY A 53 12.24 -30.73 15.86
C GLY A 53 11.26 -30.43 14.71
N SER A 54 11.74 -30.59 13.47
CA SER A 54 10.93 -30.39 12.27
C SER A 54 9.96 -31.56 12.05
N GLN A 55 8.90 -31.63 12.86
CA GLN A 55 7.77 -32.52 12.61
C GLN A 55 7.13 -32.12 11.26
N LYS A 56 7.50 -32.82 10.18
CA LYS A 56 6.85 -32.71 8.88
C LYS A 56 5.37 -33.05 9.07
N ARG A 57 4.51 -32.03 9.16
CA ARG A 57 3.07 -32.21 9.14
C ARG A 57 2.70 -32.93 7.85
N LYS A 58 2.37 -34.23 7.94
CA LYS A 58 1.71 -34.94 6.85
C LYS A 58 0.37 -34.24 6.62
N LYS A 59 0.26 -33.51 5.51
CA LYS A 59 -1.02 -32.91 5.11
C LYS A 59 -2.00 -34.06 4.83
N ALA A 60 -3.06 -34.16 5.62
CA ALA A 60 -4.24 -34.91 5.21
C ALA A 60 -4.75 -34.30 3.89
N SER A 61 -4.95 -35.13 2.87
CA SER A 61 -5.48 -34.68 1.57
C SER A 61 -6.93 -34.26 1.77
N LYS A 62 -7.16 -32.98 2.02
CA LYS A 62 -8.49 -32.40 1.84
C LYS A 62 -8.88 -32.59 0.37
N PRO A 63 -10.12 -33.00 0.05
CA PRO A 63 -10.59 -32.96 -1.33
C PRO A 63 -10.40 -31.53 -1.84
N LYS A 64 -9.85 -31.41 -3.04
CA LYS A 64 -9.62 -30.11 -3.70
C LYS A 64 -10.98 -29.48 -3.96
N MET A 65 -11.47 -28.66 -3.04
CA MET A 65 -12.58 -27.76 -3.33
C MET A 65 -12.06 -26.72 -4.32
N LEU A 66 -12.37 -26.93 -5.59
CA LEU A 66 -12.21 -25.92 -6.61
C LEU A 66 -13.31 -24.88 -6.35
N SER A 67 -12.90 -23.75 -5.77
CA SER A 67 -13.58 -22.44 -5.83
C SER A 67 -15.11 -22.46 -5.87
N GLY A 68 -15.77 -22.35 -4.70
CA GLY A 68 -17.14 -21.82 -4.56
C GLY A 68 -18.30 -22.59 -5.20
N ASP A 69 -18.04 -23.65 -5.97
CA ASP A 69 -19.06 -24.39 -6.70
C ASP A 69 -19.63 -25.54 -5.86
N ILE A 70 -20.95 -25.72 -5.94
CA ILE A 70 -21.69 -26.77 -5.22
C ILE A 70 -21.33 -28.12 -5.85
N PRO A 71 -20.89 -29.11 -5.06
CA PRO A 71 -20.61 -30.44 -5.59
C PRO A 71 -21.92 -31.08 -6.09
N ILE A 72 -21.93 -31.50 -7.36
CA ILE A 72 -23.07 -32.20 -7.95
C ILE A 72 -22.93 -33.71 -7.64
N PRO A 73 -23.84 -34.31 -6.86
CA PRO A 73 -23.82 -35.74 -6.58
C PRO A 73 -24.09 -36.57 -7.82
N HIS A 74 -23.45 -37.73 -7.93
CA HIS A 74 -23.67 -38.65 -9.04
C HIS A 74 -24.65 -39.75 -8.62
N PHE A 75 -25.90 -39.63 -9.02
CA PHE A 75 -26.98 -40.54 -8.61
C PHE A 75 -26.90 -41.88 -9.33
N ARG A 76 -26.19 -42.83 -8.70
CA ARG A 76 -26.18 -44.24 -9.10
C ARG A 76 -26.51 -45.12 -7.90
N ARG A 77 -27.40 -46.10 -8.10
CA ARG A 77 -27.77 -47.08 -7.07
C ARG A 77 -26.57 -47.95 -6.72
N GLY A 78 -26.27 -48.07 -5.44
CA GLY A 78 -25.18 -48.91 -4.94
C GLY A 78 -25.50 -50.41 -5.10
N ARG A 79 -24.48 -51.25 -5.26
CA ARG A 79 -24.67 -52.72 -5.44
C ARG A 79 -25.41 -53.40 -4.28
N LYS A 80 -25.37 -52.83 -3.07
CA LYS A 80 -26.01 -53.35 -1.85
C LYS A 80 -27.18 -52.49 -1.36
N GLU A 81 -27.63 -51.54 -2.18
CA GLU A 81 -28.66 -50.57 -1.81
C GLU A 81 -30.03 -51.02 -2.35
N SER A 82 -31.04 -51.01 -1.49
CA SER A 82 -32.42 -51.23 -1.91
C SER A 82 -32.96 -50.01 -2.66
N GLU A 83 -33.97 -50.19 -3.51
CA GLU A 83 -34.56 -49.10 -4.31
C GLU A 83 -35.09 -47.97 -3.44
N LYS A 84 -35.75 -48.32 -2.33
CA LYS A 84 -36.28 -47.35 -1.38
C LYS A 84 -35.18 -46.49 -0.75
N ASN A 85 -34.04 -47.10 -0.41
CA ASN A 85 -32.91 -46.37 0.17
C ASN A 85 -32.23 -45.47 -0.87
N TYR A 86 -32.14 -45.93 -2.12
CA TYR A 86 -31.63 -45.12 -3.23
C TYR A 86 -32.47 -43.87 -3.48
N VAL A 87 -33.79 -44.03 -3.56
CA VAL A 87 -34.71 -42.89 -3.73
C VAL A 87 -34.59 -41.93 -2.56
N ARG A 88 -34.51 -42.44 -1.32
CA ARG A 88 -34.35 -41.58 -0.14
C ARG A 88 -33.03 -40.79 -0.15
N ARG A 89 -31.92 -41.44 -0.51
CA ARG A 89 -30.62 -40.77 -0.66
C ARG A 89 -30.66 -39.71 -1.76
N MET A 90 -31.30 -40.03 -2.88
CA MET A 90 -31.48 -39.10 -3.99
C MET A 90 -32.28 -37.87 -3.57
N THR A 91 -33.37 -38.03 -2.82
CA THR A 91 -34.18 -36.90 -2.32
C THR A 91 -33.40 -36.04 -1.35
N GLU A 92 -32.73 -36.64 -0.36
CA GLU A 92 -31.93 -35.92 0.65
C GLU A 92 -30.79 -35.11 0.00
N GLU A 93 -30.04 -35.72 -0.93
CA GLU A 93 -28.95 -35.05 -1.64
C GLU A 93 -29.45 -33.92 -2.57
N THR A 94 -30.63 -34.11 -3.20
CA THR A 94 -31.26 -33.08 -4.04
C THR A 94 -31.70 -31.88 -3.22
N GLU A 95 -32.36 -32.11 -2.09
CA GLU A 95 -32.75 -31.06 -1.13
C GLU A 95 -31.54 -30.29 -0.62
N HIS A 96 -30.44 -31.00 -0.31
CA HIS A 96 -29.21 -30.41 0.15
C HIS A 96 -28.53 -29.53 -0.92
N VAL A 97 -28.46 -29.99 -2.17
CA VAL A 97 -27.93 -29.19 -3.30
C VAL A 97 -28.81 -27.95 -3.54
N LEU A 98 -30.13 -28.09 -3.48
CA LEU A 98 -31.07 -26.98 -3.63
C LEU A 98 -30.89 -25.95 -2.51
N PHE A 99 -30.75 -26.40 -1.26
CA PHE A 99 -30.43 -25.54 -0.12
C PHE A 99 -29.13 -24.78 -0.33
N LEU A 100 -28.05 -25.46 -0.74
CA LEU A 100 -26.77 -24.80 -1.02
C LEU A 100 -26.91 -23.78 -2.16
N THR A 101 -27.70 -24.08 -3.19
CA THR A 101 -27.94 -23.22 -4.36
C THR A 101 -28.65 -21.94 -3.96
N ASN A 102 -29.73 -22.06 -3.17
CA ASN A 102 -30.51 -20.91 -2.71
C ASN A 102 -29.70 -19.98 -1.79
N ASN A 103 -28.69 -20.51 -1.12
CA ASN A 103 -27.79 -19.73 -0.26
C ASN A 103 -26.58 -19.14 -1.02
N GLN A 104 -26.44 -19.38 -2.32
CA GLN A 104 -25.38 -18.74 -3.10
C GLN A 104 -25.81 -17.34 -3.54
N VAL A 105 -24.90 -16.39 -3.42
CA VAL A 105 -25.04 -15.08 -4.06
C VAL A 105 -25.07 -15.28 -5.58
N GLU A 106 -25.94 -14.56 -6.29
CA GLU A 106 -26.01 -14.59 -7.76
C GLU A 106 -24.62 -14.39 -8.36
N ARG A 107 -24.18 -15.37 -9.15
CA ARG A 107 -22.90 -15.28 -9.86
C ARG A 107 -23.12 -14.50 -11.14
N HIS A 108 -22.49 -13.33 -11.25
CA HIS A 108 -22.30 -12.61 -12.51
C HIS A 108 -20.89 -12.90 -13.06
N PRO A 109 -20.69 -14.02 -13.78
CA PRO A 109 -19.38 -14.37 -14.34
C PRO A 109 -18.86 -13.29 -15.31
N GLU A 110 -19.74 -12.59 -15.99
CA GLU A 110 -19.41 -11.51 -16.95
C GLU A 110 -18.74 -10.29 -16.28
N VAL A 111 -19.01 -10.04 -14.99
CA VAL A 111 -18.42 -8.92 -14.24
C VAL A 111 -16.98 -9.22 -13.78
N LYS A 112 -16.58 -10.50 -13.73
CA LYS A 112 -15.22 -10.89 -13.31
C LYS A 112 -14.17 -10.57 -14.36
N LEU A 113 -14.51 -10.63 -15.65
CA LEU A 113 -13.60 -10.27 -16.75
C LEU A 113 -13.08 -8.82 -16.59
N LYS A 114 -13.94 -7.89 -16.19
CA LYS A 114 -13.54 -6.49 -15.91
C LYS A 114 -12.61 -6.33 -14.71
N LYS A 115 -12.72 -7.21 -13.70
CA LYS A 115 -11.87 -7.15 -12.49
C LYS A 115 -10.47 -7.72 -12.72
N GLU A 116 -10.31 -8.66 -13.64
CA GLU A 116 -9.01 -9.22 -13.97
C GLU A 116 -8.15 -8.20 -14.73
N GLU A 117 -8.74 -7.46 -15.69
CA GLU A 117 -8.13 -6.31 -16.36
C GLU A 117 -7.66 -5.25 -15.34
N ASP A 118 -8.52 -4.88 -14.37
CA ASP A 118 -8.17 -3.96 -13.29
C ASP A 118 -6.96 -4.44 -12.43
N THR A 119 -6.80 -5.75 -12.26
CA THR A 119 -5.71 -6.30 -11.43
C THR A 119 -4.36 -6.32 -12.12
N GLU A 120 -4.32 -6.44 -13.46
CA GLU A 120 -3.07 -6.34 -14.23
C GLU A 120 -2.58 -4.89 -14.32
N GLU A 121 -3.51 -3.94 -14.51
CA GLU A 121 -3.20 -2.51 -14.48
C GLU A 121 -2.61 -2.07 -13.13
N LYS A 122 -3.15 -2.57 -12.02
CA LYS A 122 -2.66 -2.31 -10.65
C LYS A 122 -1.23 -2.81 -10.40
N LYS A 123 -0.81 -3.92 -11.03
CA LYS A 123 0.58 -4.42 -10.92
C LYS A 123 1.55 -3.54 -11.71
N SER A 124 1.16 -3.09 -12.90
CA SER A 124 1.99 -2.24 -13.75
C SER A 124 2.22 -0.85 -13.15
N THR A 125 1.19 -0.27 -12.52
CA THR A 125 1.25 1.04 -11.86
C THR A 125 2.13 1.03 -10.61
N LYS A 126 2.06 -0.04 -9.79
CA LYS A 126 2.95 -0.22 -8.62
C LYS A 126 4.42 -0.28 -9.02
N LYS A 127 4.76 -1.00 -10.09
CA LYS A 127 6.13 -1.09 -10.62
C LYS A 127 6.63 0.28 -11.12
N LYS A 128 5.79 1.01 -11.86
CA LYS A 128 6.09 2.39 -12.34
C LYS A 128 6.33 3.35 -11.17
N TRP A 129 5.51 3.28 -10.11
CA TRP A 129 5.69 4.13 -8.92
C TRP A 129 6.99 3.83 -8.17
N LEU A 130 7.33 2.55 -7.97
CA LEU A 130 8.58 2.15 -7.33
C LEU A 130 9.80 2.62 -8.11
N HIS A 131 9.76 2.53 -9.45
CA HIS A 131 10.83 3.02 -10.32
C HIS A 131 10.99 4.54 -10.23
N LYS A 132 9.88 5.29 -10.29
CA LYS A 132 9.89 6.76 -10.12
C LYS A 132 10.45 7.18 -8.77
N ARG A 133 10.11 6.47 -7.69
CA ARG A 133 10.63 6.72 -6.34
C ARG A 133 12.13 6.48 -6.26
N LYS A 134 12.65 5.40 -6.86
CA LYS A 134 14.10 5.14 -6.93
C LYS A 134 14.85 6.26 -7.67
N LEU A 135 14.30 6.71 -8.80
CA LEU A 135 14.90 7.79 -9.58
C LEU A 135 14.95 9.12 -8.80
N GLN A 136 13.88 9.47 -8.07
CA GLN A 136 13.88 10.66 -7.21
C GLN A 136 14.93 10.58 -6.09
N GLN A 137 15.11 9.42 -5.47
CA GLN A 137 16.11 9.24 -4.43
C GLN A 137 17.54 9.38 -4.97
N GLN A 138 17.80 8.92 -6.20
CA GLN A 138 19.12 9.12 -6.83
C GLN A 138 19.38 10.60 -7.14
N LYS A 139 18.40 11.32 -7.69
CA LYS A 139 18.52 12.77 -7.91
C LYS A 139 18.78 13.52 -6.61
N LYS A 140 18.07 13.18 -5.54
CA LYS A 140 18.27 13.82 -4.22
C LYS A 140 19.67 13.58 -3.67
N LYS A 141 20.29 12.43 -3.95
CA LYS A 141 21.66 12.13 -3.53
C LYS A 141 22.68 12.95 -4.31
N LEU A 142 22.51 13.05 -5.63
CA LEU A 142 23.37 13.89 -6.48
C LEU A 142 23.31 15.36 -6.03
N ASN A 143 22.11 15.91 -5.84
CA ASN A 143 21.96 17.28 -5.34
C ASN A 143 22.62 17.49 -3.96
N GLN A 144 22.52 16.53 -3.04
CA GLN A 144 23.20 16.62 -1.74
C GLN A 144 24.73 16.57 -1.87
N GLN A 145 25.25 15.84 -2.85
CA GLN A 145 26.69 15.82 -3.13
C GLN A 145 27.12 17.16 -3.72
N GLU A 146 26.38 17.70 -4.69
CA GLU A 146 26.62 19.03 -5.26
C GLU A 146 26.59 20.12 -4.18
N GLU A 147 25.58 20.11 -3.29
CA GLU A 147 25.48 21.03 -2.15
C GLU A 147 26.69 20.92 -1.22
N HIS A 148 27.16 19.71 -0.92
CA HIS A 148 28.33 19.51 -0.07
C HIS A 148 29.63 19.96 -0.74
N GLU A 149 29.79 19.66 -2.03
CA GLU A 149 30.93 20.10 -2.83
C GLU A 149 30.97 21.63 -2.94
N GLU A 150 29.83 22.28 -3.15
CA GLU A 150 29.71 23.74 -3.09
C GLU A 150 30.10 24.29 -1.71
N GLU A 151 29.54 23.74 -0.63
CA GLU A 151 29.90 24.14 0.74
C GLU A 151 31.40 23.99 1.02
N GLU A 152 32.03 22.93 0.54
CA GLU A 152 33.48 22.72 0.67
C GLU A 152 34.29 23.75 -0.13
N MET A 153 33.85 24.12 -1.34
CA MET A 153 34.49 25.17 -2.13
C MET A 153 34.43 26.55 -1.46
N PHE A 154 33.40 26.83 -0.64
CA PHE A 154 33.23 28.11 0.06
C PHE A 154 33.73 28.10 1.52
N LYS A 155 34.33 27.00 1.99
CA LYS A 155 34.97 26.92 3.31
C LYS A 155 36.46 27.28 3.18
N ASP A 156 36.81 28.50 3.57
CA ASP A 156 38.21 28.92 3.69
C ASP A 156 38.80 28.45 5.03
N GLU A 157 39.92 27.73 4.96
CA GLU A 157 40.71 27.37 6.15
C GLU A 157 41.59 28.56 6.56
N VAL A 158 41.15 29.30 7.59
CA VAL A 158 41.90 30.44 8.14
C VAL A 158 42.65 30.01 9.41
N PRO A 159 43.97 30.27 9.54
CA PRO A 159 44.74 29.88 10.72
C PRO A 159 44.27 30.62 11.98
N PHE A 160 44.39 29.92 13.12
CA PHE A 160 44.00 30.46 14.42
C PHE A 160 44.84 31.70 14.79
N GLY A 161 44.17 32.84 14.99
CA GLY A 161 44.80 34.13 15.31
C GLY A 161 44.56 35.22 14.27
N GLU A 162 44.23 34.87 13.01
CA GLU A 162 43.84 35.84 11.97
C GLU A 162 42.32 36.16 12.01
N VAL A 163 41.53 35.27 12.61
CA VAL A 163 40.08 35.46 12.80
C VAL A 163 39.85 36.45 13.96
N ALA A 164 39.77 37.74 13.64
CA ALA A 164 39.22 38.72 14.55
C ALA A 164 37.70 38.50 14.66
N MET A 165 37.24 38.05 15.83
CA MET A 165 35.80 38.01 16.11
C MET A 165 35.22 39.41 15.94
N ALA A 166 34.11 39.50 15.20
CA ALA A 166 33.37 40.75 15.10
C ALA A 166 33.11 41.26 16.53
N PRO A 167 33.44 42.53 16.83
CA PRO A 167 33.25 43.05 18.16
C PRO A 167 31.78 42.87 18.57
N PRO A 168 31.51 42.52 19.83
CA PRO A 168 30.15 42.30 20.29
C PRO A 168 29.31 43.55 19.99
N SER A 169 28.21 43.35 19.27
CA SER A 169 27.31 44.45 18.95
C SER A 169 26.50 44.81 20.19
N LEU A 170 26.50 46.11 20.54
CA LEU A 170 25.64 46.63 21.60
C LEU A 170 24.19 46.66 21.09
N SER A 171 23.46 45.55 21.28
CA SER A 171 22.03 45.42 20.97
C SER A 171 21.12 46.08 22.01
N VAL A 172 21.70 46.78 22.99
CA VAL A 172 20.96 47.45 24.05
C VAL A 172 20.21 48.66 23.47
N LYS A 173 18.89 48.67 23.65
CA LYS A 173 18.05 49.81 23.26
C LYS A 173 18.44 51.04 24.11
N PRO A 174 18.72 52.20 23.49
CA PRO A 174 18.99 53.40 24.25
C PRO A 174 17.74 53.81 25.04
N LYS A 175 17.91 54.20 26.31
CA LYS A 175 16.83 54.45 27.28
C LYS A 175 15.75 55.45 26.81
N LYS A 176 16.07 56.30 25.81
CA LYS A 176 15.17 57.35 25.28
C LYS A 176 14.67 57.09 23.85
N ALA A 177 14.92 55.92 23.26
CA ALA A 177 14.41 55.64 21.91
C ALA A 177 12.91 55.30 21.94
N VAL A 178 12.12 56.10 21.23
CA VAL A 178 10.73 55.77 20.92
C VAL A 178 10.74 54.64 19.89
N VAL A 179 10.36 53.44 20.32
CA VAL A 179 10.17 52.29 19.43
C VAL A 179 8.92 52.56 18.59
N LYS A 180 9.09 53.18 17.42
CA LYS A 180 8.05 53.09 16.39
C LYS A 180 7.97 51.63 15.97
N PRO A 181 6.80 50.96 16.00
CA PRO A 181 6.70 49.63 15.44
C PRO A 181 7.11 49.73 13.98
N GLN A 182 8.17 49.03 13.61
CA GLN A 182 8.60 48.85 12.23
C GLN A 182 7.49 48.04 11.54
N GLY A 183 6.44 48.73 11.08
CA GLY A 183 5.21 48.06 10.72
C GLY A 183 3.99 48.98 10.64
N ALA A 184 4.13 50.21 10.17
CA ALA A 184 2.99 50.87 9.59
C ALA A 184 2.68 50.12 8.28
N THR A 185 1.66 49.27 8.30
CA THR A 185 1.12 48.48 7.18
C THR A 185 0.48 49.38 6.11
N LYS A 186 1.17 50.44 5.70
CA LYS A 186 0.76 51.27 4.57
C LYS A 186 1.28 50.55 3.33
N GLY A 187 0.42 49.75 2.72
CA GLY A 187 0.67 49.23 1.38
C GLY A 187 1.08 50.38 0.45
N LEU A 188 1.86 50.09 -0.59
CA LEU A 188 2.29 51.10 -1.57
C LEU A 188 1.09 51.94 -2.01
N LEU A 189 1.23 53.27 -2.04
CA LEU A 189 0.15 54.21 -2.39
C LEU A 189 -0.53 53.85 -3.73
N LEU A 190 0.26 53.34 -4.68
CA LEU A 190 -0.20 52.83 -5.97
C LEU A 190 -1.25 51.72 -5.84
N ASN A 191 -1.14 50.83 -4.84
CA ASN A 191 -2.10 49.77 -4.61
C ASN A 191 -3.48 50.33 -4.17
N SER A 192 -3.47 51.44 -3.43
CA SER A 192 -4.70 52.16 -3.07
C SER A 192 -5.34 52.87 -4.26
N LEU A 193 -4.53 53.39 -5.19
CA LEU A 193 -5.02 54.10 -6.37
C LEU A 193 -5.56 53.15 -7.44
N LEU A 194 -4.91 52.00 -7.60
CA LEU A 194 -5.27 50.99 -8.60
C LEU A 194 -6.31 49.97 -8.10
N GLY A 195 -6.80 50.13 -6.86
CA GLY A 195 -7.77 49.21 -6.25
C GLY A 195 -7.25 47.79 -6.01
N HIS A 196 -5.94 47.59 -6.13
CA HIS A 196 -5.30 46.29 -5.89
C HIS A 196 -5.03 46.13 -4.40
N SER A 197 -6.00 45.57 -3.68
CA SER A 197 -5.71 44.91 -2.41
C SER A 197 -4.58 43.90 -2.66
N PRO A 198 -3.58 43.72 -1.78
CA PRO A 198 -2.53 42.72 -1.96
C PRO A 198 -3.20 41.36 -2.07
N ALA A 199 -3.47 40.95 -3.32
CA ALA A 199 -4.05 39.68 -3.64
C ALA A 199 -3.14 38.65 -2.99
N SER A 200 -3.70 37.91 -2.05
CA SER A 200 -2.94 36.97 -1.23
C SER A 200 -1.99 36.19 -2.14
N LEU A 201 -0.72 36.03 -1.74
CA LEU A 201 0.30 35.22 -2.41
C LEU A 201 -0.06 33.71 -2.54
N ILE A 202 -1.35 33.37 -2.46
CA ILE A 202 -1.89 32.04 -2.62
C ILE A 202 -1.83 31.71 -4.11
N LYS A 203 -0.87 30.83 -4.45
CA LYS A 203 -0.77 30.21 -5.76
C LYS A 203 -2.15 29.63 -6.14
N PRO A 204 -2.73 29.98 -7.31
CA PRO A 204 -4.04 29.49 -7.69
C PRO A 204 -4.04 27.97 -7.79
N SER A 205 -5.17 27.34 -7.45
CA SER A 205 -5.36 25.89 -7.54
C SER A 205 -5.10 25.40 -8.97
N MET A 206 -4.69 24.13 -9.13
CA MET A 206 -4.40 23.57 -10.45
C MET A 206 -5.60 23.63 -11.40
N ALA A 207 -6.82 23.46 -10.87
CA ALA A 207 -8.05 23.62 -11.64
C ALA A 207 -8.20 25.04 -12.18
N ARG A 208 -7.96 26.06 -11.35
CA ARG A 208 -8.04 27.47 -11.78
C ARG A 208 -6.98 27.83 -12.81
N LYS A 209 -5.76 27.28 -12.69
CA LYS A 209 -4.72 27.50 -13.70
C LYS A 209 -5.12 26.93 -15.07
N ARG A 210 -5.68 25.72 -15.11
CA ARG A 210 -6.18 25.10 -16.35
C ARG A 210 -7.25 25.95 -17.03
N ILE A 211 -8.23 26.43 -16.27
CA ILE A 211 -9.28 27.31 -16.81
C ILE A 211 -8.69 28.57 -17.44
N VAL A 212 -7.77 29.24 -16.74
CA VAL A 212 -7.13 30.48 -17.25
C VAL A 212 -6.26 30.21 -18.49
N GLU A 213 -5.56 29.07 -18.53
CA GLU A 213 -4.73 28.67 -19.66
C GLU A 213 -5.60 28.33 -20.89
N GLU A 214 -6.69 27.59 -20.73
CA GLU A 214 -7.65 27.28 -21.80
C GLU A 214 -8.30 28.55 -22.39
N GLU A 215 -8.72 29.48 -21.53
CA GLU A 215 -9.25 30.78 -21.99
C GLU A 215 -8.21 31.57 -22.79
N ARG A 216 -6.95 31.58 -22.32
CA ARG A 216 -5.85 32.23 -23.02
C ARG A 216 -5.63 31.63 -24.40
N GLU A 217 -5.62 30.31 -24.51
CA GLU A 217 -5.47 29.62 -25.80
C GLU A 217 -6.62 29.96 -26.76
N ARG A 218 -7.85 29.98 -26.25
CA ARG A 218 -9.05 30.33 -27.04
C ARG A 218 -8.97 31.74 -27.61
N VAL A 219 -8.57 32.72 -26.82
CA VAL A 219 -8.39 34.12 -27.25
C VAL A 219 -7.29 34.22 -28.30
N VAL A 220 -6.16 33.54 -28.09
CA VAL A 220 -5.04 33.54 -29.05
C VAL A 220 -5.45 32.95 -30.39
N GLN A 221 -6.19 31.84 -30.39
CA GLN A 221 -6.70 31.24 -31.62
C GLN A 221 -7.65 32.18 -32.37
N LEU A 222 -8.60 32.79 -31.65
CA LEU A 222 -9.53 33.76 -32.24
C LEU A 222 -8.79 34.96 -32.85
N TYR A 223 -7.79 35.49 -32.14
CA TYR A 223 -6.96 36.59 -32.63
C TYR A 223 -6.19 36.20 -33.90
N ARG A 224 -5.62 34.99 -33.96
CA ARG A 224 -4.93 34.48 -35.17
C ARG A 224 -5.88 34.37 -36.36
N GLN A 225 -7.07 33.81 -36.15
CA GLN A 225 -8.09 33.69 -37.20
C GLN A 225 -8.54 35.07 -37.70
N MET A 226 -8.80 36.01 -36.79
CA MET A 226 -9.15 37.38 -37.14
C MET A 226 -8.04 38.04 -37.97
N LYS A 227 -6.78 37.85 -37.56
CA LYS A 227 -5.64 38.44 -38.27
C LYS A 227 -5.43 37.82 -39.65
N GLN A 228 -5.70 36.52 -39.81
CA GLN A 228 -5.65 35.86 -41.10
C GLN A 228 -6.70 36.44 -42.05
N LYS A 229 -7.96 36.55 -41.62
CA LYS A 229 -9.04 37.16 -42.42
C LYS A 229 -8.73 38.60 -42.85
N GLN A 230 -8.06 39.38 -41.99
CA GLN A 230 -7.61 40.73 -42.37
C GLN A 230 -6.58 40.72 -43.50
N ARG A 231 -5.66 39.74 -43.50
CA ARG A 231 -4.67 39.60 -44.57
C ARG A 231 -5.32 39.16 -45.88
N ASP A 232 -6.18 38.14 -45.83
CA ASP A 232 -6.87 37.63 -47.01
C ASP A 232 -7.72 38.73 -47.66
N LYS A 233 -8.39 39.58 -46.86
CA LYS A 233 -9.12 40.75 -47.36
C LYS A 233 -8.19 41.76 -48.05
N GLN A 234 -7.05 42.07 -47.44
CA GLN A 234 -6.06 42.98 -48.05
C GLN A 234 -5.49 42.42 -49.36
N GLU A 235 -5.29 41.11 -49.45
CA GLU A 235 -4.84 40.45 -50.68
C GLU A 235 -5.91 40.48 -51.78
N GLN A 236 -7.19 40.27 -51.44
CA GLN A 236 -8.31 40.41 -52.37
C GLN A 236 -8.44 41.85 -52.89
N ASP A 237 -8.36 42.84 -52.00
CA ASP A 237 -8.41 44.26 -52.36
C ASP A 237 -7.24 44.62 -53.30
N ARG A 238 -6.04 44.09 -53.04
CA ARG A 238 -4.87 44.28 -53.92
C ARG A 238 -5.04 43.59 -55.28
N ALA A 239 -5.53 42.36 -55.30
CA ALA A 239 -5.74 41.61 -56.54
C ALA A 239 -6.76 42.30 -57.46
N ALA A 240 -7.86 42.83 -56.89
CA ALA A 240 -8.87 43.57 -57.64
C ALA A 240 -8.32 44.87 -58.25
N MET A 241 -7.39 45.55 -57.57
CA MET A 241 -6.74 46.76 -58.10
C MET A 241 -5.74 46.45 -59.22
N THR A 242 -5.17 45.25 -59.27
CA THR A 242 -4.21 44.85 -60.32
C THR A 242 -4.85 44.28 -61.58
N SER A 243 -6.15 43.96 -61.56
CA SER A 243 -6.88 43.35 -62.68
C SER A 243 -7.72 44.34 -63.50
N THR A 244 -7.52 45.65 -63.31
CA THR A 244 -8.15 46.73 -64.10
C THR A 244 -7.08 47.41 -64.94
#